data_AF-A0A8I2G9L9-F1
#
_entry.id   AF-A0A8I2G9L9-F1
#
_cell.length_a   1.000
_cell.length_b   1.000
_cell.length_c   1.000
_cell.angle_alpha   90.00
_cell.angle_beta   90.00
_cell.angle_gamma   90.00
#
_symmetry.space_group_name_H-M   'P 1'
#
loop_
_entity.id
_entity.type
_entity.pdbx_description
1 polymer ?
#
loop_
_entity_poly.entity_id
_entity_poly.type
_entity_poly.pdbx_seq_one_letter_code
_entity_poly.pdbx_strand_id
1 'polypeptide(L)' 'MKANNDAISKALTEVWEWKEEVYLDIKDKSFNEKREYFREGLEEAIKITGGKLKKNDDGSYSII' A
#
# COMPACT_ATOMS: atom_id res chain seq x y z
N MET A 1 -13.96 19.38 13.99
CA MET A 1 -12.89 18.60 13.32
C MET A 1 -12.64 17.22 13.96
N LYS A 2 -13.66 16.48 14.44
CA LYS A 2 -13.46 15.18 15.12
C LYS A 2 -13.58 13.94 14.21
N ALA A 3 -14.39 14.00 13.14
CA ALA A 3 -14.67 12.82 12.31
C ALA A 3 -13.48 12.27 11.52
N ASN A 4 -12.50 13.11 11.13
CA ASN A 4 -11.36 12.67 10.33
C ASN A 4 -10.32 11.88 11.15
N ASN A 5 -10.18 12.15 12.45
CA ASN A 5 -9.20 11.44 13.28
C ASN A 5 -9.61 9.98 13.52
N ASP A 6 -10.91 9.70 13.70
CA ASP A 6 -11.39 8.35 13.95
C ASP A 6 -11.28 7.47 12.69
N ALA A 7 -11.56 8.03 11.50
CA ALA A 7 -11.42 7.31 10.24
C ALA A 7 -9.95 7.00 9.89
N ILE A 8 -9.05 7.97 10.09
CA ILE A 8 -7.60 7.78 9.90
C ILE A 8 -7.06 6.75 10.89
N SER A 9 -7.46 6.82 12.16
CA SER A 9 -7.03 5.87 13.17
C SER A 9 -7.49 4.44 12.86
N LYS A 10 -8.72 4.29 12.35
CA LYS A 10 -9.25 2.97 11.95
C LYS A 10 -8.49 2.39 10.75
N ALA A 11 -8.27 3.19 9.71
CA ALA A 11 -7.51 2.76 8.53
C ALA A 11 -6.07 2.36 8.89
N LEU A 12 -5.43 3.09 9.81
CA LEU A 12 -4.09 2.73 10.30
C LEU A 12 -4.08 1.43 11.12
N THR A 13 -5.12 1.18 11.92
CA THR A 13 -5.27 -0.10 12.63
C THR A 13 -5.44 -1.27 11.68
N GLU A 14 -6.31 -1.14 10.67
CA GLU A 14 -6.52 -2.18 9.65
C GLU A 14 -5.22 -2.50 8.88
N VAL A 15 -4.48 -1.48 8.47
CA VAL A 15 -3.16 -1.65 7.82
C VAL A 15 -2.15 -2.32 8.76
N TRP A 16 -2.18 -1.99 10.06
CA TRP A 16 -1.27 -2.58 11.04
C TRP A 16 -1.57 -4.06 11.30
N GLU A 17 -2.84 -4.44 11.29
CA GLU A 17 -3.29 -5.83 11.40
C GLU A 17 -2.84 -6.65 10.19
N TRP A 18 -2.93 -6.10 8.97
CA TRP A 18 -2.47 -6.77 7.75
C TRP A 18 -0.96 -6.94 7.66
N LYS A 19 -0.17 -6.19 8.45
CA LYS A 19 1.30 -6.23 8.36
C LYS A 19 1.85 -7.63 8.61
N GLU A 20 1.25 -8.40 9.53
CA GLU A 20 1.74 -9.73 9.88
C GLU A 20 1.42 -10.74 8.78
N GLU A 21 0.22 -10.67 8.20
CA GLU A 21 -0.19 -11.52 7.07
C GLU A 21 0.68 -11.26 5.84
N VAL A 22 0.83 -9.99 5.45
CA VAL A 22 1.69 -9.59 4.32
C VAL A 22 3.15 -9.99 4.58
N TYR A 23 3.65 -9.83 5.81
CA TYR A 23 5.00 -10.27 6.16
C TYR A 23 5.16 -11.79 6.01
N LEU A 24 4.21 -12.58 6.49
CA LEU A 24 4.23 -14.03 6.38
C LEU A 24 4.20 -14.49 4.92
N ASP A 25 3.46 -13.79 4.05
CA ASP A 25 3.38 -14.09 2.61
C ASP A 25 4.69 -13.82 1.87
N ILE A 26 5.43 -12.79 2.28
CA ILE A 26 6.62 -12.35 1.54
C ILE A 26 7.95 -12.68 2.21
N LYS A 27 8.00 -13.11 3.47
CA LYS A 27 9.26 -13.25 4.23
C LYS A 27 10.33 -14.07 3.49
N ASP A 28 9.93 -15.18 2.87
CA ASP A 28 10.83 -16.13 2.20
C ASP A 28 11.06 -15.80 0.71
N LYS A 29 10.38 -14.77 0.18
CA LYS A 29 10.55 -14.31 -1.19
C LYS A 29 11.86 -13.55 -1.37
N SER A 30 12.48 -13.69 -2.54
CA SER A 30 13.60 -12.87 -2.97
C SER A 30 13.20 -11.40 -3.10
N PHE A 31 14.20 -10.51 -3.21
CA PHE A 31 13.94 -9.08 -3.40
C PHE A 31 13.09 -8.80 -4.66
N ASN A 32 13.35 -9.49 -5.76
CA ASN A 32 12.62 -9.29 -7.01
C ASN A 32 11.16 -9.74 -6.88
N GLU A 33 10.90 -10.85 -6.19
CA GLU A 33 9.53 -11.32 -5.94
C GLU A 33 8.77 -10.40 -4.98
N LYS A 34 9.43 -9.86 -3.95
CA LYS A 34 8.85 -8.83 -3.07
C LYS A 34 8.48 -7.58 -3.86
N ARG A 35 9.39 -7.12 -4.73
CA ARG A 35 9.16 -5.95 -5.57
C ARG A 35 7.97 -6.15 -6.50
N GLU A 36 7.83 -7.34 -7.09
CA GLU A 36 6.72 -7.66 -7.97
C GLU A 36 5.39 -7.71 -7.21
N TYR A 37 5.35 -8.36 -6.04
CA TYR A 37 4.17 -8.41 -5.18
C TYR A 37 3.62 -7.00 -4.86
N PHE A 38 4.50 -6.07 -4.45
CA PHE A 38 4.07 -4.70 -4.17
C PHE A 38 3.69 -3.92 -5.44
N ARG A 39 4.28 -4.24 -6.60
CA ARG A 39 3.92 -3.63 -7.88
C ARG A 39 2.51 -4.03 -8.31
N GLU A 40 2.16 -5.31 -8.19
CA GLU A 40 0.83 -5.83 -8.51
C GLU A 40 -0.25 -5.19 -7.62
N GLY A 41 -0.01 -5.13 -6.31
CA GLY A 41 -0.93 -4.46 -5.38
C GLY A 41 -1.12 -2.97 -5.68
N LEU A 42 -0.06 -2.28 -6.09
CA LEU A 42 -0.14 -0.88 -6.53
C LEU A 42 -0.95 -0.75 -7.83
N GLU A 43 -0.76 -1.64 -8.80
CA GLU A 43 -1.53 -1.67 -10.05
C GLU A 43 -3.02 -1.90 -9.83
N GLU A 44 -3.37 -2.77 -8.89
CA GLU A 44 -4.76 -3.01 -8.50
C GLU A 44 -5.37 -1.79 -7.78
N ALA A 45 -4.64 -1.17 -6.86
CA ALA A 45 -5.09 0.05 -6.18
C ALA A 45 -5.39 1.18 -7.17
N ILE A 46 -4.57 1.36 -8.21
CA ILE A 46 -4.82 2.34 -9.28
C ILE A 46 -6.09 2.01 -10.05
N LYS A 47 -6.30 0.73 -10.42
CA LYS A 47 -7.51 0.30 -11.14
C LYS A 47 -8.78 0.58 -10.33
N ILE A 48 -8.76 0.26 -9.03
CA ILE A 48 -9.90 0.47 -8.13
C ILE A 48 -10.19 1.97 -7.93
N THR A 49 -9.15 2.78 -7.76
CA THR A 49 -9.29 4.22 -7.54
C THR A 49 -9.55 5.02 -8.82
N GLY A 50 -9.32 4.44 -9.99
CA GLY A 50 -9.36 5.14 -11.28
C GLY A 50 -8.26 6.20 -11.42
N GLY A 51 -7.26 6.18 -10.54
CA GLY A 51 -6.18 7.17 -10.51
C GLY A 51 -5.06 6.89 -11.51
N LYS A 52 -3.99 7.66 -11.43
CA LYS A 52 -2.73 7.46 -12.14
C LYS A 52 -1.57 7.55 -11.16
N LEU A 53 -0.48 6.82 -11.42
CA LEU A 53 0.74 7.03 -10.66
C LEU A 53 1.50 8.24 -11.18
N LYS A 54 1.81 9.15 -10.27
CA LYS A 54 2.84 10.17 -10.44
C LYS A 54 4.08 9.72 -9.66
N LYS A 55 5.21 9.62 -10.35
CA LYS A 55 6.51 9.39 -9.70
C LYS A 55 6.98 10.70 -9.05
N ASN A 56 7.46 10.60 -7.81
CA ASN A 56 8.05 11.71 -7.06
C ASN A 56 9.58 11.69 -7.16
N ASP A 57 10.21 12.80 -6.80
CA ASP A 57 11.66 13.00 -6.90
C ASP A 57 12.46 12.09 -5.93
N ASP A 58 11.83 11.68 -4.84
CA ASP A 58 12.39 10.74 -3.85
C ASP A 58 12.26 9.26 -4.26
N GLY A 59 11.67 8.99 -5.43
CA GLY A 59 11.43 7.64 -5.94
C GLY A 59 10.13 6.99 -5.46
N SER A 60 9.35 7.66 -4.62
CA SER A 60 8.00 7.23 -4.26
C SER A 60 7.00 7.49 -5.40
N TYR A 61 5.79 6.94 -5.26
CA TYR A 61 4.68 7.21 -6.18
C TYR A 61 3.47 7.73 -5.42
N SER A 62 2.76 8.68 -6.02
CA SER A 62 1.46 9.16 -5.57
C SER A 62 0.38 8.71 -6.54
N ILE A 63 -0.78 8.31 -6.03
CA ILE A 63 -1.99 8.11 -6.82
C ILE A 63 -2.67 9.48 -6.97
N ILE A 64 -2.87 9.94 -8.21
CA ILE A 64 -3.49 11.22 -8.57
C ILE A 64 -4.69 11.03 -9.50
#